data_AF-B7K925-F1
#
_entry.id   AF-B7K925-F1
#
_cell.length_a   1.000
_cell.length_b   1.000
_cell.length_c   1.000
_cell.angle_alpha   90.00
_cell.angle_beta   90.00
_cell.angle_gamma   90.00
#
_symmetry.space_group_name_H-M   'P 1'
#
loop_
_entity.id
_entity.type
_entity.pdbx_description
1 polymer ?
#
loop_
_entity_poly.entity_id
_entity_poly.type
_entity_poly.pdbx_seq_one_letter_code
_entity_poly.pdbx_strand_id
1 'polypeptide(L)'
;MSELNPTISLTSSLYEQVTALAKQLQIPPTQVVMLAVEEYLRHYQDYQAKQLMNSWNEAYSDGLDESETLTLEAMRRHQGQLP
;
A
#
# COMPACT_ATOMS: atom_id res chain seq x y z
N MET A 1 -5.29 -21.13 14.30
CA MET A 1 -4.52 -19.87 14.18
C MET A 1 -4.32 -19.35 15.60
N SER A 2 -3.11 -18.91 15.95
CA SER A 2 -2.81 -18.48 17.31
C SER A 2 -3.13 -16.99 17.47
N GLU A 3 -4.02 -16.64 18.40
CA GLU A 3 -4.23 -15.26 18.82
C GLU A 3 -3.00 -14.80 19.61
N LEU A 4 -2.22 -13.88 19.04
CA LEU A 4 -1.14 -13.21 19.75
C LEU A 4 -1.74 -11.96 20.42
N ASN A 5 -1.64 -11.88 21.74
CA ASN A 5 -2.13 -10.76 22.55
C ASN A 5 -0.94 -9.96 23.10
N PRO A 6 -0.27 -9.14 22.26
CA PRO A 6 0.85 -8.33 22.72
C PRO A 6 0.36 -7.23 23.66
N THR A 7 1.04 -7.07 24.80
CA THR A 7 0.84 -5.90 25.67
C THR A 7 1.58 -4.71 25.08
N ILE A 8 0.84 -3.70 24.64
CA ILE A 8 1.39 -2.44 24.12
C ILE A 8 1.20 -1.32 25.13
N SER A 9 2.21 -0.46 25.28
CA SER A 9 2.09 0.75 26.10
C SER A 9 1.69 1.93 25.22
N LEU A 10 0.63 2.64 25.60
CA LEU A 10 0.18 3.86 24.94
C LEU A 10 0.54 5.07 25.81
N THR A 11 0.78 6.22 25.18
CA THR A 11 0.87 7.48 25.92
C THR A 11 -0.51 7.81 26.51
N SER A 12 -0.54 8.46 27.68
CA SER A 12 -1.80 8.80 28.36
C SER A 12 -2.74 9.61 27.47
N SER A 13 -2.20 10.57 26.71
CA SER A 13 -2.99 11.39 25.78
C SER A 13 -3.59 10.58 24.63
N LEU A 14 -2.88 9.57 24.12
CA LEU A 14 -3.41 8.71 23.06
C LEU A 14 -4.47 7.76 23.61
N TYR A 15 -4.25 7.21 24.80
CA TYR A 15 -5.23 6.34 25.46
C TYR A 15 -6.56 7.06 25.72
N GLU A 16 -6.51 8.32 26.19
CA GLU A 16 -7.70 9.14 26.39
C GLU A 16 -8.48 9.37 25.08
N GLN A 17 -7.77 9.71 23.99
CA GLN A 17 -8.36 9.90 22.67
C GLN A 17 -9.02 8.62 22.14
N VAL A 18 -8.31 7.48 22.24
CA VAL A 18 -8.84 6.17 21.83
C VAL A 18 -10.09 5.81 22.63
N THR A 19 -10.08 6.04 23.95
CA THR A 19 -11.20 5.72 24.82
C THR A 19 -12.42 6.61 24.55
N ALA A 20 -12.19 7.91 24.31
CA ALA A 20 -13.25 8.85 23.95
C ALA A 20 -13.90 8.47 22.61
N LEU A 21 -13.09 8.13 21.60
CA LEU A 21 -13.58 7.69 20.29
C LEU A 21 -14.33 6.35 20.40
N ALA A 22 -13.80 5.40 21.16
CA ALA A 22 -14.44 4.10 21.40
C ALA A 22 -15.84 4.28 22.02
N LYS A 23 -15.98 5.22 22.97
CA LYS A 23 -17.27 5.56 23.58
C LYS A 23 -18.25 6.15 22.56
N GLN A 24 -17.78 7.03 21.67
CA GLN A 24 -18.62 7.62 20.62
C GLN A 24 -19.10 6.56 19.62
N LEU A 25 -18.22 5.63 19.24
CA LEU A 25 -18.50 4.55 18.29
C LEU A 25 -19.21 3.34 18.93
N GLN A 26 -19.37 3.34 20.26
CA GLN A 26 -19.94 2.23 21.04
C GLN A 26 -19.22 0.88 20.83
N ILE A 27 -17.88 0.92 20.72
CA ILE A 27 -17.02 -0.27 20.57
C ILE A 27 -15.94 -0.31 21.65
N PRO A 28 -15.29 -1.47 21.89
CA PRO A 28 -14.15 -1.55 22.81
C PRO A 28 -12.96 -0.71 22.32
N PRO A 29 -12.18 -0.07 23.23
CA PRO A 29 -10.95 0.65 22.87
C PRO A 29 -9.95 -0.17 22.07
N THR A 30 -9.80 -1.46 22.39
CA THR A 30 -8.95 -2.39 21.63
C THR A 30 -9.37 -2.49 20.17
N GLN A 31 -10.68 -2.43 19.89
CA GLN A 31 -11.19 -2.49 18.51
C GLN A 31 -10.85 -1.23 17.73
N VAL A 32 -10.86 -0.05 18.38
CA VAL A 32 -10.37 1.19 17.76
C VAL A 32 -8.89 1.07 17.38
N VAL A 33 -8.07 0.51 18.28
CA VAL A 33 -6.64 0.31 18.01
C VAL A 33 -6.44 -0.66 16.85
N MET A 34 -7.17 -1.79 16.81
CA MET A 34 -7.09 -2.74 15.70
C MET A 34 -7.43 -2.08 14.35
N LEU A 35 -8.55 -1.33 14.30
CA LEU A 35 -8.95 -0.60 13.10
C LEU A 35 -7.90 0.41 12.64
N ALA A 36 -7.30 1.15 13.58
CA ALA A 36 -6.25 2.12 13.27
C ALA A 36 -4.98 1.43 12.71
N VAL A 37 -4.60 0.28 13.25
CA VAL A 37 -3.45 -0.50 12.76
C VAL A 37 -3.73 -1.06 11.37
N GLU A 38 -4.91 -1.62 11.14
CA GLU A 38 -5.33 -2.10 9.81
C GLU A 38 -5.28 -0.98 8.77
N GLU A 39 -5.82 0.19 9.10
CA GLU A 39 -5.83 1.34 8.20
C GLU A 39 -4.42 1.85 7.91
N TYR A 40 -3.57 1.93 8.93
CA TYR A 40 -2.17 2.31 8.76
C TYR A 40 -1.42 1.36 7.83
N LEU A 41 -1.60 0.04 8.01
CA LEU A 41 -0.97 -0.97 7.15
C LEU A 41 -1.45 -0.86 5.70
N ARG A 42 -2.75 -0.64 5.49
CA ARG A 42 -3.33 -0.43 4.15
C ARG A 42 -2.71 0.78 3.47
N HIS A 43 -2.68 1.93 4.14
CA HIS A 43 -2.07 3.15 3.59
C HIS A 43 -0.58 3.01 3.33
N TYR A 44 0.14 2.29 4.19
CA TYR A 44 1.56 2.04 3.99
C TYR A 44 1.82 1.18 2.75
N GLN A 45 1.00 0.16 2.50
CA GLN A 45 1.07 -0.65 1.27
C GLN A 45 0.78 0.19 0.03
N ASP A 46 -0.26 1.02 0.06
CA ASP A 46 -0.59 1.91 -1.06
C ASP A 46 0.55 2.91 -1.35
N TYR A 47 1.16 3.46 -0.30
CA TYR A 47 2.31 4.35 -0.42
C TYR A 47 3.50 3.64 -1.07
N GLN A 48 3.82 2.42 -0.65
CA GLN A 48 4.88 1.61 -1.24
C GLN A 48 4.61 1.29 -2.71
N ALA A 49 3.37 0.92 -3.05
CA ALA A 49 2.97 0.65 -4.43
C ALA A 49 3.16 1.90 -5.32
N LYS A 50 2.77 3.08 -4.81
CA LYS A 50 2.98 4.35 -5.52
C LYS A 50 4.47 4.67 -5.70
N GLN A 51 5.28 4.47 -4.67
CA GLN A 51 6.73 4.66 -4.75
C GLN A 51 7.36 3.76 -5.81
N LEU A 52 6.94 2.49 -5.88
CA LEU A 52 7.41 1.55 -6.91
C LEU A 52 6.98 1.98 -8.32
N MET A 53 5.74 2.44 -8.49
CA MET A 53 5.27 2.94 -9.79
C MET A 53 6.01 4.20 -10.23
N ASN A 54 6.32 5.09 -9.29
CA ASN A 54 7.09 6.29 -9.58
C ASN A 54 8.53 5.95 -9.99
N SER A 55 9.19 5.01 -9.32
CA SER A 55 10.55 4.60 -9.70
C SER A 55 10.58 3.90 -11.07
N TRP A 56 9.54 3.15 -11.41
CA TRP A 56 9.39 2.56 -12.73
C TRP A 56 9.20 3.62 -13.82
N ASN A 57 8.32 4.60 -13.59
CA ASN A 57 8.13 5.72 -14.52
C ASN A 57 9.39 6.57 -14.69
N GLU A 58 10.15 6.79 -13.61
CA GLU A 58 11.42 7.54 -13.66
C GLU A 58 12.47 6.80 -14.51
N ALA A 59 12.58 5.48 -14.36
CA ALA A 59 13.53 4.64 -15.09
C ALA A 59 13.29 4.59 -16.61
N TYR A 60 12.07 4.90 -17.07
CA TYR A 60 11.68 4.95 -18.49
C TYR A 60 11.21 6.35 -18.92
N SER A 61 11.59 7.38 -18.15
CA SER A 61 11.15 8.77 -18.40
C SER A 61 11.83 9.43 -19.60
N ASP A 62 12.95 8.88 -20.04
CA ASP A 62 13.69 9.24 -21.26
C ASP A 62 13.00 8.79 -22.56
N GLY A 63 11.94 8.00 -22.44
CA GLY A 63 11.22 7.44 -23.58
C GLY A 63 11.97 6.27 -24.20
N LEU A 64 11.38 5.65 -25.22
CA LEU A 64 12.01 4.52 -25.90
C LEU A 64 13.14 5.01 -26.79
N ASP A 65 14.31 4.38 -26.69
CA ASP A 65 15.38 4.61 -27.65
C ASP A 65 15.07 3.94 -29.01
N GLU A 66 15.87 4.26 -30.02
CA GLU A 66 15.66 3.76 -31.39
C GLU A 66 15.75 2.23 -31.47
N SER A 67 16.59 1.60 -30.64
CA SER A 67 16.77 0.14 -30.59
C SER A 67 15.60 -0.56 -29.88
N GLU A 68 15.06 0.05 -28.83
CA GLU A 68 13.87 -0.41 -28.11
C GLU A 68 12.62 -0.26 -28.97
N THR A 69 12.53 0.83 -29.75
CA THR A 69 11.45 1.06 -30.72
C THR A 69 11.43 -0.02 -31.80
N LEU A 70 12.59 -0.35 -32.39
CA LEU A 70 12.72 -1.43 -33.37
C LEU A 70 12.34 -2.79 -32.79
N THR A 71 12.70 -3.04 -31.54
CA THR A 71 12.37 -4.29 -30.82
C THR A 71 10.86 -4.42 -30.59
N LEU A 72 10.21 -3.35 -30.15
CA LEU A 72 8.75 -3.31 -29.95
C LEU A 72 7.98 -3.49 -31.25
N GLU A 73 8.44 -2.89 -32.35
CA GLU A 73 7.84 -3.10 -33.66
C GLU A 73 7.95 -4.55 -34.13
N ALA A 74 9.12 -5.19 -33.93
CA ALA A 74 9.31 -6.60 -34.26
C ALA A 74 8.38 -7.50 -33.43
N MET A 75 8.21 -7.22 -32.14
CA MET A 75 7.27 -7.93 -31.26
C MET A 75 5.81 -7.76 -31.69
N ARG A 76 5.37 -6.54 -32.04
CA ARG A 76 4.00 -6.28 -32.53
C ARG A 76 3.69 -7.04 -33.82
N ARG A 77 4.67 -7.09 -34.74
CA ARG A 77 4.54 -7.85 -36.00
C ARG A 77 4.40 -9.35 -35.73
N HIS A 78 5.07 -9.88 -34.70
CA HIS A 78 4.93 -11.28 -34.29
C HIS A 78 3.64 -11.58 -33.52
N GLN A 79 3.13 -10.65 -32.69
CA GLN A 79 1.87 -10.85 -31.97
C GLN A 79 0.65 -10.87 -32.89
N GLY A 80 0.67 -10.11 -33.99
CA GLY A 80 -0.37 -10.19 -35.04
C GLY A 80 -0.30 -11.44 -35.92
N GLN A 81 0.66 -12.34 -35.67
CA GLN A 81 0.88 -13.59 -36.41
C GLN A 81 0.70 -14.84 -35.54
N LEU A 82 0.27 -14.69 -34.29
CA LEU A 82 -0.22 -15.83 -33.50
C LEU A 82 -1.61 -16.22 -34.05
N PRO A 83 -1.81 -17.49 -34.46
CA PRO A 83 -3.08 -17.96 -35.01
C PRO A 83 -4.24 -17.91 -33.99
#